data_AF-A0A2G5DTR8-F1
#
_entry.id   AF-A0A2G5DTR8-F1
#
_cell.length_a   1.000
_cell.length_b   1.000
_cell.length_c   1.000
_cell.angle_alpha   90.00
_cell.angle_beta   90.00
_cell.angle_gamma   90.00
#
_symmetry.space_group_name_H-M   'P 1'
#
loop_
_entity.id
_entity.type
_entity.pdbx_description
1 polymer ?
#
loop_
_entity_poly.entity_id
_entity_poly.type
_entity_poly.pdbx_seq_one_letter_code
_entity_poly.pdbx_strand_id
1 'polypeptide(L)'
;MAATIPHYQLLTQKTKFQTNLSTSSRRTKSNFTVRMSLKEDAPSLAIVGVTGAVGQEFLQVLSDRDFPYKSIKMLASKKSAGKKQVFEDKEYVIEELKDESFDGVDIALFSAGGSISKKFGPIAVNRGSIVIDNSSAFRMDDNVPLVIPEVNPDAMSRIKLYILEKGHLL
;
A
#
# COMPACT_ATOMS: atom_id res chain seq x y z
N MET A 1 -6.31 -50.86 -71.92
CA MET A 1 -7.33 -51.50 -71.06
C MET A 1 -6.75 -51.50 -69.65
N ALA A 2 -7.15 -50.57 -68.77
CA ALA A 2 -8.33 -50.67 -67.90
C ALA A 2 -8.18 -51.87 -66.93
N ALA A 3 -7.74 -51.64 -65.68
CA ALA A 3 -8.57 -51.38 -64.48
C ALA A 3 -8.97 -52.74 -63.79
N THR A 4 -9.27 -52.88 -62.49
CA THR A 4 -9.66 -51.96 -61.39
C THR A 4 -9.22 -52.54 -60.02
N ILE A 5 -9.15 -51.68 -58.98
CA ILE A 5 -8.76 -51.95 -57.58
C ILE A 5 -10.05 -51.90 -56.70
N PRO A 6 -10.36 -52.83 -55.75
CA PRO A 6 -9.94 -52.65 -54.34
C PRO A 6 -9.96 -53.85 -53.33
N HIS A 7 -9.44 -53.58 -52.11
CA HIS A 7 -9.80 -54.14 -50.78
C HIS A 7 -9.51 -55.62 -50.43
N TYR A 8 -9.23 -56.01 -49.17
CA TYR A 8 -9.12 -55.30 -47.88
C TYR A 8 -8.21 -56.12 -46.93
N GLN A 9 -7.38 -55.49 -46.08
CA GLN A 9 -7.03 -56.09 -44.79
C GLN A 9 -6.73 -55.02 -43.72
N LEU A 10 -7.19 -55.26 -42.49
CA LEU A 10 -7.28 -54.28 -41.40
C LEU A 10 -6.23 -54.49 -40.32
N LEU A 11 -5.93 -53.38 -39.61
CA LEU A 11 -5.42 -53.29 -38.22
C LEU A 11 -4.00 -53.87 -37.99
N THR A 12 -3.15 -53.24 -37.17
CA THR A 12 -3.43 -52.48 -35.95
C THR A 12 -2.82 -51.07 -35.91
N GLN A 13 -3.51 -50.13 -35.27
CA GLN A 13 -3.02 -48.77 -35.00
C GLN A 13 -2.22 -48.66 -33.69
N LYS A 14 -1.44 -47.56 -33.62
CA LYS A 14 -1.09 -46.68 -32.47
C LYS A 14 0.42 -46.65 -32.12
N THR A 15 1.09 -45.51 -31.91
CA THR A 15 0.84 -44.09 -32.26
C THR A 15 2.20 -43.36 -32.35
N LYS A 16 2.28 -42.26 -33.10
CA LYS A 16 3.41 -41.32 -33.26
C LYS A 16 4.13 -40.92 -31.94
N PHE A 17 5.40 -40.51 -32.00
CA PHE A 17 5.81 -39.09 -32.07
C PHE A 17 7.32 -38.86 -32.32
N GLN A 18 7.63 -38.08 -33.35
CA GLN A 18 8.88 -37.32 -33.58
C GLN A 18 8.81 -36.01 -32.74
N THR A 19 9.84 -35.22 -32.39
CA THR A 19 11.28 -35.17 -32.72
C THR A 19 12.02 -34.28 -31.70
N ASN A 20 13.26 -34.64 -31.40
CA ASN A 20 14.46 -33.82 -31.17
C ASN A 20 14.44 -32.39 -30.56
N LEU A 21 15.38 -32.28 -29.61
CA LEU A 21 16.27 -31.16 -29.26
C LEU A 21 15.84 -30.07 -28.26
N SER A 22 16.88 -29.61 -27.56
CA SER A 22 16.81 -28.95 -26.26
C SER A 22 16.86 -27.43 -26.34
N THR A 23 15.96 -26.77 -25.62
CA THR A 23 16.32 -25.54 -24.88
C THR A 23 15.80 -25.67 -23.45
N SER A 24 16.65 -25.33 -22.48
CA SER A 24 16.25 -25.28 -21.07
C SER A 24 15.28 -24.11 -20.89
N SER A 25 13.98 -24.40 -20.85
CA SER A 25 13.00 -23.44 -20.39
C SER A 25 13.20 -23.20 -18.89
N ARG A 26 14.08 -22.25 -18.56
CA ARG A 26 13.95 -21.53 -17.30
C ARG A 26 12.62 -20.79 -17.36
N ARG A 27 11.56 -21.47 -16.89
CA ARG A 27 10.44 -20.80 -16.25
C ARG A 27 11.04 -19.88 -15.19
N THR A 28 11.18 -18.61 -15.53
CA THR A 28 11.10 -17.55 -14.54
C THR A 28 9.73 -17.72 -13.89
N LYS A 29 9.70 -18.44 -12.76
CA LYS A 29 8.64 -18.20 -11.78
C LYS A 29 8.84 -16.74 -11.39
N SER A 30 8.08 -15.85 -12.03
CA SER A 30 7.75 -14.59 -11.38
C SER A 30 7.08 -15.03 -10.08
N ASN A 31 7.78 -14.83 -8.97
CA ASN A 31 7.15 -14.86 -7.66
C ASN A 31 6.31 -13.58 -7.60
N PHE A 32 5.21 -13.60 -8.34
CA PHE A 32 4.19 -12.57 -8.30
C PHE A 32 3.40 -12.79 -7.02
N THR A 33 4.04 -12.45 -5.90
CA THR A 33 3.36 -12.32 -4.62
C THR A 33 2.34 -11.21 -4.82
N VAL A 34 1.06 -11.59 -4.93
CA VAL A 34 -0.04 -10.64 -4.98
C VAL A 34 -0.09 -9.97 -3.61
N ARG A 35 0.61 -8.83 -3.47
CA ARG A 35 0.51 -7.97 -2.28
C ARG A 35 -0.92 -7.45 -2.20
N MET A 36 -1.59 -7.69 -1.09
CA MET A 36 -3.00 -7.34 -0.91
C MET A 36 -3.17 -5.95 -0.27
N SER A 37 -2.08 -5.31 0.13
CA SER A 37 -2.01 -3.92 0.60
C SER A 37 -2.80 -2.93 -0.27
N LEU A 38 -2.63 -2.95 -1.59
CA LEU A 38 -3.26 -1.96 -2.48
C LEU A 38 -4.72 -2.31 -2.81
N LYS A 39 -5.69 -1.61 -2.20
CA LYS A 39 -7.14 -1.81 -2.43
C LYS A 39 -7.90 -0.50 -2.61
N GLU A 40 -8.98 -0.51 -3.38
CA GLU A 40 -9.77 0.72 -3.67
C GLU A 40 -10.68 1.18 -2.52
N ASP A 41 -11.04 0.25 -1.63
CA ASP A 41 -11.86 0.40 -0.42
C ASP A 41 -11.01 0.67 0.85
N ALA A 42 -9.69 0.68 0.72
CA ALA A 42 -8.75 0.94 1.80
C ALA A 42 -8.52 2.46 2.04
N PRO A 43 -7.98 2.87 3.21
CA PRO A 43 -7.71 4.28 3.49
C PRO A 43 -6.63 4.88 2.59
N SER A 44 -6.76 6.18 2.32
CA SER A 44 -5.72 7.02 1.75
C SER A 44 -4.82 7.56 2.86
N LEU A 45 -3.52 7.29 2.74
CA LEU A 45 -2.53 7.57 3.77
C LEU A 45 -1.70 8.83 3.45
N ALA A 46 -1.16 9.47 4.48
CA ALA A 46 -0.06 10.41 4.36
C ALA A 46 1.03 10.14 5.40
N ILE A 47 2.30 10.14 4.96
CA ILE A 47 3.46 9.99 5.84
C ILE A 47 4.16 11.35 5.94
N VAL A 48 4.00 12.04 7.08
CA VAL A 48 4.57 13.36 7.35
C VAL A 48 5.93 13.20 8.02
N GLY A 49 6.99 13.60 7.31
CA GLY A 49 8.37 13.36 7.72
C GLY A 49 8.97 12.10 7.11
N VAL A 50 8.46 11.64 5.95
CA VAL A 50 8.85 10.38 5.29
C VAL A 50 10.36 10.18 5.13
N THR A 51 11.15 11.25 4.93
CA THR A 51 12.62 11.15 4.78
C THR A 51 13.39 11.08 6.11
N GLY A 52 12.72 11.07 7.26
CA GLY A 52 13.33 10.82 8.58
C GLY A 52 13.32 9.33 8.92
N ALA A 53 14.13 8.92 9.91
CA ALA A 53 14.28 7.51 10.29
C ALA A 53 12.92 6.84 10.60
N VAL A 54 12.13 7.41 11.51
CA VAL A 54 10.78 6.90 11.85
C VAL A 54 9.82 6.95 10.65
N GLY A 55 9.99 7.89 9.72
CA GLY A 55 9.20 7.95 8.48
C GLY A 55 9.48 6.76 7.56
N GLN A 56 10.72 6.25 7.53
CA GLN A 56 11.07 5.00 6.85
C GLN A 56 10.56 3.78 7.62
N GLU A 57 10.64 3.77 8.95
CA GLU A 57 10.07 2.69 9.79
C GLU A 57 8.55 2.57 9.60
N PHE A 58 7.82 3.68 9.44
CA PHE A 58 6.39 3.63 9.09
C PHE A 58 6.16 2.90 7.75
N LEU A 59 6.95 3.18 6.71
CA LEU A 59 6.86 2.45 5.44
C LEU A 59 7.19 0.95 5.63
N GLN A 60 8.26 0.64 6.36
CA GLN A 60 8.67 -0.74 6.63
C GLN A 60 7.56 -1.52 7.35
N VAL A 61 6.99 -0.98 8.43
CA VAL A 61 5.89 -1.60 9.18
C VAL A 61 4.62 -1.74 8.35
N LEU A 62 4.29 -0.76 7.49
CA LEU A 62 3.14 -0.86 6.58
C LEU A 62 3.30 -2.04 5.59
N SER A 63 4.50 -2.22 5.02
CA SER A 63 4.82 -3.36 4.15
C SER A 63 4.82 -4.69 4.91
N ASP A 64 5.48 -4.76 6.07
CA ASP A 64 5.63 -6.00 6.84
C ASP A 64 4.30 -6.52 7.43
N ARG A 65 3.32 -5.62 7.59
CA ARG A 65 1.96 -5.95 8.03
C ARG A 65 0.97 -6.16 6.88
N ASP A 66 1.38 -6.04 5.61
CA ASP A 66 0.51 -6.01 4.42
C ASP A 66 -0.68 -5.06 4.64
N PHE A 67 -0.40 -3.87 5.19
CA PHE A 67 -1.44 -2.95 5.65
C PHE A 67 -2.25 -2.43 4.45
N PRO A 68 -3.60 -2.50 4.48
CA PRO A 68 -4.42 -2.09 3.36
C PRO A 68 -4.41 -0.56 3.19
N TYR A 69 -4.02 -0.08 2.01
CA TYR A 69 -4.07 1.33 1.62
C TYR A 69 -4.50 1.53 0.16
N LYS A 70 -5.21 2.61 -0.13
CA LYS A 70 -5.63 3.00 -1.48
C LYS A 70 -4.60 3.88 -2.18
N SER A 71 -4.06 4.83 -1.43
CA SER A 71 -3.06 5.78 -1.89
C SER A 71 -2.16 6.16 -0.71
N ILE A 72 -0.96 6.66 -0.99
CA ILE A 72 -0.02 7.11 0.05
C ILE A 72 0.71 8.36 -0.44
N LYS A 73 0.51 9.48 0.26
CA LYS A 73 1.25 10.72 0.04
C LYS A 73 2.51 10.72 0.88
N MET A 74 3.64 11.05 0.27
CA MET A 74 4.95 11.03 0.91
C MET A 74 5.41 12.46 1.17
N LEU A 75 5.22 12.96 2.39
CA LEU A 75 5.32 14.38 2.71
C LEU A 75 6.61 14.68 3.49
N ALA A 76 7.35 15.69 3.06
CA ALA A 76 8.58 16.14 3.73
C ALA A 76 8.74 17.67 3.66
N SER A 77 9.87 18.18 4.19
CA SER A 77 10.21 19.59 4.02
C SER A 77 10.57 19.92 2.57
N LYS A 78 10.52 21.20 2.20
CA LYS A 78 10.91 21.72 0.88
C LYS A 78 12.27 21.21 0.38
N LYS A 79 13.25 20.98 1.28
CA LYS A 79 14.58 20.43 0.98
C LYS A 79 14.55 18.98 0.49
N SER A 80 13.49 18.24 0.79
CA SER A 80 13.30 16.84 0.37
C SER A 80 12.25 16.66 -0.74
N ALA A 81 11.47 17.70 -1.06
CA ALA A 81 10.51 17.65 -2.16
C ALA A 81 11.19 17.38 -3.51
N GLY A 82 10.53 16.62 -4.38
CA GLY A 82 11.04 16.20 -5.70
C GLY A 82 12.02 15.02 -5.67
N LYS A 83 12.44 14.55 -4.48
CA LYS A 83 13.15 13.27 -4.34
C LYS A 83 12.21 12.10 -4.62
N LYS A 84 12.78 10.98 -5.04
CA LYS A 84 12.06 9.71 -5.24
C LYS A 84 12.21 8.82 -4.01
N GLN A 85 11.13 8.13 -3.65
CA GLN A 85 11.09 7.08 -2.63
C GLN A 85 10.47 5.83 -3.27
N VAL A 86 11.11 4.68 -3.10
CA VAL A 86 10.52 3.39 -3.50
C VAL A 86 9.76 2.82 -2.31
N PHE A 87 8.55 2.31 -2.56
CA PHE A 87 7.72 1.60 -1.60
C PHE A 87 6.86 0.57 -2.35
N GLU A 88 6.89 -0.69 -1.92
CA GLU A 88 6.18 -1.81 -2.56
C GLU A 88 6.33 -1.87 -4.09
N ASP A 89 7.58 -1.87 -4.54
CA ASP A 89 7.97 -1.92 -5.97
C ASP A 89 7.44 -0.75 -6.84
N LYS A 90 6.85 0.28 -6.21
CA LYS A 90 6.40 1.52 -6.84
C LYS A 90 7.29 2.69 -6.45
N GLU A 91 7.49 3.60 -7.40
CA GLU A 91 8.20 4.86 -7.15
C GLU A 91 7.20 5.99 -6.86
N TYR A 92 7.44 6.70 -5.76
CA TYR A 92 6.67 7.86 -5.32
C TYR A 92 7.57 9.09 -5.32
N VAL A 93 7.00 10.24 -5.72
CA VAL A 93 7.66 11.54 -5.59
C VAL A 93 7.33 12.10 -4.22
N ILE A 94 8.36 12.52 -3.48
CA ILE A 94 8.19 13.19 -2.18
C ILE A 94 7.67 14.60 -2.43
N GLU A 95 6.55 14.94 -1.82
CA GLU A 95 5.90 16.25 -1.90
C GLU A 95 6.37 17.16 -0.76
N GLU A 96 6.31 18.48 -1.00
CA GLU A 96 6.47 19.48 0.06
C GLU A 96 5.20 19.48 0.94
N LEU A 97 5.39 19.34 2.25
CA LEU A 97 4.31 19.44 3.23
C LEU A 97 3.69 20.84 3.21
N LYS A 98 2.41 20.90 2.83
CA LYS A 98 1.58 22.09 2.73
C LYS A 98 0.23 21.86 3.41
N ASP A 99 -0.52 22.94 3.56
CA ASP A 99 -1.79 22.91 4.26
C ASP A 99 -2.81 22.05 3.46
N GLU A 100 -2.71 22.03 2.13
CA GLU A 100 -3.51 21.22 1.18
C GLU A 100 -3.06 19.75 1.07
N SER A 101 -1.90 19.38 1.65
CA SER A 101 -1.38 18.01 1.52
C SER A 101 -2.34 16.93 2.07
N PHE A 102 -3.25 17.31 2.96
CA PHE A 102 -4.22 16.40 3.59
C PHE A 102 -5.54 16.23 2.82
N ASP A 103 -5.71 16.90 1.67
CA ASP A 103 -6.92 16.75 0.87
C ASP A 103 -7.06 15.30 0.36
N GLY A 104 -8.17 14.65 0.73
CA GLY A 104 -8.43 13.24 0.43
C GLY A 104 -7.59 12.24 1.24
N VAL A 105 -7.03 12.64 2.38
CA VAL A 105 -6.27 11.75 3.28
C VAL A 105 -7.15 11.32 4.45
N ASP A 106 -7.35 10.01 4.61
CA ASP A 106 -8.13 9.42 5.71
C ASP A 106 -7.28 9.26 6.98
N ILE A 107 -6.00 8.90 6.84
CA ILE A 107 -5.07 8.67 7.95
C ILE A 107 -3.72 9.35 7.67
N ALA A 108 -3.24 10.17 8.60
CA ALA A 108 -1.95 10.84 8.51
C ALA A 108 -1.02 10.43 9.66
N LEU A 109 0.11 9.81 9.34
CA LEU A 109 1.16 9.41 10.28
C LEU A 109 2.22 10.51 10.36
N PHE A 110 2.37 11.11 11.55
CA PHE A 110 3.27 12.25 11.77
C PHE A 110 4.53 11.84 12.53
N SER A 111 5.69 12.11 11.93
CA SER A 111 6.99 12.06 12.61
C SER A 111 7.96 13.11 12.06
N ALA A 112 7.53 14.38 12.07
CA ALA A 112 8.32 15.53 11.60
C ALA A 112 8.72 16.53 12.72
N GLY A 113 8.48 16.17 13.99
CA GLY A 113 8.80 16.99 15.16
C GLY A 113 7.67 17.92 15.61
N GLY A 114 7.67 18.29 16.89
CA GLY A 114 6.50 18.89 17.54
C GLY A 114 6.07 20.26 17.01
N SER A 115 6.96 21.05 16.42
CA SER A 115 6.56 22.31 15.75
C SER A 115 5.75 22.06 14.46
N ILE A 116 6.11 21.03 13.70
CA ILE A 116 5.38 20.61 12.50
C ILE A 116 4.03 20.00 12.90
N SER A 117 4.00 19.13 13.90
CA SER A 117 2.74 18.53 14.41
C SER A 117 1.79 19.58 14.98
N LYS A 118 2.27 20.58 15.73
CA LYS A 118 1.45 21.71 16.22
C LYS A 118 0.85 22.56 15.10
N LYS A 119 1.58 22.79 14.00
CA LYS A 119 1.03 23.50 12.83
C LYS A 119 0.03 22.63 12.07
N PHE A 120 0.47 21.46 11.61
CA PHE A 120 -0.22 20.72 10.55
C PHE A 120 -1.18 19.63 11.07
N GLY A 121 -1.06 19.19 12.33
CA GLY A 121 -2.00 18.25 12.95
C GLY A 121 -3.44 18.78 12.94
N PRO A 122 -3.72 20.00 13.46
CA PRO A 122 -5.06 20.59 13.40
C PRO A 122 -5.56 20.81 11.98
N ILE A 123 -4.67 21.13 11.03
CA ILE A 123 -5.02 21.32 9.61
C ILE A 123 -5.46 19.98 8.98
N ALA A 124 -4.75 18.90 9.26
CA ALA A 124 -5.10 17.56 8.79
C ALA A 124 -6.45 17.09 9.37
N VAL A 125 -6.68 17.28 10.68
CA VAL A 125 -7.97 16.99 11.33
C VAL A 125 -9.11 17.81 10.71
N ASN A 126 -8.91 19.11 10.48
CA ASN A 126 -9.91 19.97 9.84
C ASN A 126 -10.22 19.59 8.37
N ARG A 127 -9.31 18.87 7.70
CA ARG A 127 -9.52 18.30 6.35
C ARG A 127 -10.04 16.85 6.37
N GLY A 128 -10.35 16.32 7.55
CA GLY A 128 -10.98 15.01 7.74
C GLY A 128 -10.03 13.85 8.05
N SER A 129 -8.71 14.09 8.13
CA SER A 129 -7.74 13.04 8.46
C SER A 129 -7.74 12.69 9.94
N ILE A 130 -7.65 11.40 10.26
CA ILE A 130 -7.24 10.95 11.60
C ILE A 130 -5.71 11.06 11.69
N VAL A 131 -5.22 11.81 12.66
CA VAL A 131 -3.78 12.07 12.87
C VAL A 131 -3.24 11.16 13.96
N ILE A 132 -2.18 10.41 13.64
CA ILE A 132 -1.35 9.70 14.61
C ILE A 132 -0.01 10.43 14.69
N ASP A 133 0.24 11.14 15.79
CA ASP A 133 1.48 11.92 15.99
C ASP A 133 2.45 11.24 16.95
N ASN A 134 3.61 10.84 16.43
CA ASN A 134 4.71 10.31 17.23
C ASN A 134 5.47 11.40 18.02
N SER A 135 5.24 12.68 17.73
CA SER A 135 5.90 13.78 18.45
C SER A 135 5.42 13.93 19.91
N SER A 136 6.05 14.84 20.66
CA SER A 136 5.60 15.22 22.01
C SER A 136 4.53 16.31 22.02
N ALA A 137 4.07 16.81 20.85
CA ALA A 137 3.25 18.01 20.73
C ALA A 137 1.95 17.99 21.54
N PHE A 138 1.26 16.84 21.56
CA PHE A 138 -0.10 16.68 22.09
C PHE A 138 -0.20 15.66 23.24
N ARG A 139 0.92 15.09 23.72
CA ARG A 139 0.90 14.00 24.72
C ARG A 139 0.33 14.39 26.09
N MET A 140 0.16 15.69 26.34
CA MET A 140 -0.38 16.27 27.57
C MET A 140 -1.64 17.12 27.30
N ASP A 141 -2.27 16.98 26.13
CA ASP A 141 -3.54 17.62 25.80
C ASP A 141 -4.67 16.68 26.19
N ASP A 142 -5.51 17.07 27.16
CA ASP A 142 -6.61 16.23 27.67
C ASP A 142 -7.65 15.86 26.59
N ASN A 143 -7.65 16.56 25.45
CA ASN A 143 -8.53 16.29 24.31
C ASN A 143 -7.92 15.30 23.30
N VAL A 144 -6.64 14.94 23.44
CA VAL A 144 -5.91 14.05 22.53
C VAL A 144 -5.48 12.78 23.28
N PRO A 145 -6.07 11.61 22.99
CA PRO A 145 -5.73 10.40 23.73
C PRO A 145 -4.29 9.94 23.44
N LEU A 146 -3.52 9.74 24.50
CA LEU A 146 -2.22 9.07 24.43
C LEU A 146 -2.46 7.55 24.38
N VAL A 147 -2.29 6.93 23.21
CA VAL A 147 -2.65 5.53 22.96
C VAL A 147 -1.41 4.62 22.89
N ILE A 148 -1.46 3.53 23.65
CA ILE A 148 -0.59 2.35 23.54
C ILE A 148 -1.55 1.15 23.43
N PRO A 149 -1.70 0.51 22.25
CA PRO A 149 -2.75 -0.49 22.02
C PRO A 149 -2.79 -1.65 23.02
N GLU A 150 -1.62 -2.08 23.50
CA GLU A 150 -1.46 -3.19 24.44
C GLU A 150 -1.69 -2.80 25.92
N VAL A 151 -1.83 -1.50 26.23
CA VAL A 151 -1.93 -0.98 27.61
C VAL A 151 -3.26 -0.25 27.85
N ASN A 152 -3.73 0.57 26.91
CA ASN A 152 -4.97 1.34 27.04
C ASN A 152 -5.78 1.40 25.72
N PRO A 153 -6.22 0.25 25.17
CA PRO A 153 -7.01 0.20 23.94
C PRO A 153 -8.30 1.04 24.02
N ASP A 154 -8.92 1.12 25.21
CA ASP A 154 -10.14 1.89 25.44
C ASP A 154 -9.98 3.40 25.21
N ALA A 155 -8.74 3.93 25.18
CA ALA A 155 -8.48 5.33 24.81
C ALA A 155 -8.90 5.63 23.35
N MET A 156 -8.98 4.62 22.48
CA MET A 156 -9.50 4.75 21.11
C MET A 156 -11.04 4.71 21.02
N SER A 157 -11.77 4.39 22.10
CA SER A 157 -13.23 4.18 22.08
C SER A 157 -14.06 5.35 21.53
N ARG A 158 -13.50 6.57 21.56
CA ARG A 158 -14.13 7.80 21.06
C ARG A 158 -13.66 8.20 19.65
N ILE A 159 -12.64 7.54 19.09
CA ILE A 159 -12.10 7.79 17.76
C ILE A 159 -12.73 6.82 16.77
N LYS A 160 -13.64 7.31 15.93
CA LYS A 160 -14.27 6.49 14.88
C LYS A 160 -13.51 6.63 13.55
N LEU A 161 -12.89 5.53 13.11
CA LEU A 161 -12.36 5.40 11.73
C LEU A 161 -13.56 5.24 10.77
N TYR A 162 -13.94 6.30 10.06
CA TYR A 162 -15.07 6.32 9.12
C TYR A 162 -14.88 5.46 7.84
N ILE A 163 -13.77 4.75 7.73
CA ILE A 163 -13.36 3.97 6.56
C ILE A 163 -14.23 2.71 6.36
N LEU A 164 -14.79 2.13 7.44
CA LEU A 164 -15.47 0.83 7.39
C LEU A 164 -16.99 0.90 7.18
N GLU A 165 -17.61 2.09 7.14
CA GLU A 165 -19.07 2.22 6.95
C GLU A 165 -19.50 2.51 5.51
N LYS A 166 -18.57 2.67 4.56
CA LYS A 166 -18.89 2.83 3.13
C LYS A 166 -19.16 1.49 2.43
N GLY A 167 -20.10 0.72 2.98
CA GLY A 167 -20.86 -0.22 2.18
C GLY A 167 -21.69 0.55 1.14
N HIS A 168 -21.70 0.08 -0.10
CA HIS A 168 -22.47 0.70 -1.18
C HIS A 168 -23.96 0.81 -0.82
N LEU A 169 -24.52 2.02 -0.94
CA LEU A 169 -25.93 2.22 -1.25
C LEU A 169 -26.00 3.11 -2.50
N LEU A 170 -26.68 2.60 -3.53
CA LEU A 170 -27.10 3.36 -4.71
C LEU A 170 -28.41 4.10 -4.41
#